data_AF-A0AAW3D572-F1
#
_entry.id   AF-A0AAW3D572-F1
#
_cell.length_a   1.000
_cell.length_b   1.000
_cell.length_c   1.000
_cell.angle_alpha   90.00
_cell.angle_beta   90.00
_cell.angle_gamma   90.00
#
_symmetry.space_group_name_H-M   'P 1'
#
loop_
_entity.id
_entity.type
_entity.pdbx_description
1 polymer ?
#
loop_
_entity_poly.entity_id
_entity_poly.type
_entity_poly.pdbx_seq_one_letter_code
_entity_poly.pdbx_strand_id
1 'polypeptide(L)' 'MPSYSQDFRDIVINKHEEGMTEFELSKFFNIDKRTVVSWIEFYKRTGDYSSKQGVGCGRVASFTDKH' A
#
# COMPACT_ATOMS: atom_id res chain seq x y z
N MET A 1 -12.22 9.92 9.20
CA MET A 1 -11.62 8.57 9.12
C MET A 1 -10.19 8.65 9.62
N PRO A 2 -9.71 7.70 10.44
CA PRO A 2 -8.29 7.64 10.77
C PRO A 2 -7.49 7.56 9.46
N SER A 3 -6.51 8.44 9.30
CA SER A 3 -5.67 8.51 8.11
C SER A 3 -4.62 7.40 8.18
N TYR A 4 -4.89 6.26 7.54
CA TYR A 4 -3.85 5.26 7.31
C TYR A 4 -2.75 5.84 6.42
N SER A 5 -1.49 5.65 6.82
CA SER A 5 -0.30 6.07 6.06
C SER A 5 -0.29 5.49 4.65
N GLN A 6 0.34 6.18 3.69
CA GLN A 6 0.46 5.70 2.31
C GLN A 6 1.18 4.36 2.25
N ASP A 7 2.31 4.22 2.96
CA ASP A 7 3.09 2.97 3.01
C ASP A 7 2.23 1.76 3.38
N PHE A 8 1.30 1.95 4.32
CA PHE A 8 0.41 0.89 4.77
C PHE A 8 -0.57 0.45 3.67
N ARG A 9 -1.11 1.40 2.92
CA ARG A 9 -2.00 1.11 1.78
C ARG A 9 -1.24 0.42 0.66
N ASP A 10 -0.03 0.89 0.36
CA ASP A 10 0.86 0.26 -0.63
C ASP A 10 1.19 -1.19 -0.24
N ILE A 11 1.48 -1.46 1.04
CA ILE A 11 1.71 -2.83 1.51
C ILE A 11 0.46 -3.70 1.29
N VAL A 12 -0.74 -3.20 1.61
CA VAL A 12 -2.00 -3.95 1.40
C VAL A 12 -2.24 -4.25 -0.08
N ILE A 13 -2.00 -3.29 -0.98
CA ILE A 13 -2.15 -3.50 -2.42
C ILE A 13 -1.09 -4.47 -2.96
N ASN A 14 0.18 -4.35 -2.54
CA ASN A 14 1.22 -5.32 -2.92
C ASN A 14 0.84 -6.75 -2.53
N LYS A 15 0.32 -6.94 -1.31
CA LYS A 15 -0.15 -8.25 -0.84
C LYS A 15 -1.35 -8.78 -1.63
N HIS A 16 -2.23 -7.89 -2.08
CA HIS A 16 -3.31 -8.26 -3.02
C HIS A 16 -2.75 -8.72 -4.38
N GLU A 17 -1.71 -8.06 -4.91
CA GLU A 17 -1.04 -8.46 -6.16
C GLU A 17 -0.26 -9.78 -6.02
N GLU A 18 0.23 -10.12 -4.83
CA GLU A 18 0.79 -11.45 -4.51
C GLU A 18 -0.28 -12.56 -4.51
N GLY A 19 -1.57 -12.22 -4.65
CA GLY A 19 -2.68 -13.16 -4.73
C GLY A 19 -3.50 -13.31 -3.45
N MET A 20 -3.27 -12.47 -2.43
CA MET A 20 -4.14 -12.47 -1.25
C MET A 20 -5.51 -11.86 -1.56
N THR A 21 -6.55 -12.47 -1.00
CA THR A 21 -7.92 -11.93 -1.09
C THR A 21 -8.14 -10.83 -0.07
N GLU A 22 -9.16 -10.00 -0.29
CA GLU A 22 -9.54 -8.90 0.60
C GLU A 22 -9.87 -9.37 2.02
N PHE A 23 -10.35 -10.61 2.14
CA PHE A 23 -10.65 -11.25 3.41
C PHE A 23 -9.39 -11.62 4.19
N GLU A 24 -8.40 -12.22 3.51
CA GLU A 24 -7.10 -12.54 4.10
C GLU A 24 -6.38 -11.28 4.55
N LEU A 25 -6.39 -10.22 3.72
CA LEU A 25 -5.79 -8.92 4.04
C LEU A 25 -6.47 -8.26 5.25
N SER A 26 -7.80 -8.29 5.31
CA SER A 26 -8.56 -7.77 6.45
C SER A 26 -8.15 -8.45 7.76
N LYS A 27 -7.99 -9.78 7.76
CA LYS A 27 -7.52 -10.53 8.93
C LYS A 27 -6.04 -10.28 9.25
N PHE A 28 -5.19 -10.25 8.23
CA PHE A 28 -3.75 -10.10 8.38
C PHE A 28 -3.37 -8.73 8.95
N PHE A 29 -4.02 -7.68 8.46
CA PHE A 29 -3.79 -6.30 8.88
C PHE A 29 -4.72 -5.84 10.00
N ASN A 30 -5.66 -6.68 10.42
CA ASN A 30 -6.69 -6.37 11.41
C ASN A 30 -7.42 -5.05 11.11
N ILE A 31 -7.83 -4.90 9.85
CA ILE A 31 -8.58 -3.74 9.35
C ILE A 31 -9.92 -4.19 8.77
N ASP A 32 -10.88 -3.28 8.76
CA ASP A 32 -12.21 -3.58 8.23
C ASP A 32 -12.14 -3.97 6.74
N LYS A 33 -12.80 -5.07 6.38
CA LYS A 33 -12.86 -5.55 5.00
C LYS A 33 -13.36 -4.47 4.04
N ARG A 34 -14.30 -3.62 4.45
CA ARG A 34 -14.83 -2.53 3.61
C ARG A 34 -13.74 -1.53 3.25
N THR A 35 -12.81 -1.28 4.16
CA THR A 35 -11.64 -0.42 3.92
C THR A 35 -10.72 -1.03 2.87
N VAL A 36 -10.40 -2.32 3.00
CA VAL A 36 -9.56 -3.06 2.04
C VAL A 36 -10.20 -3.08 0.65
N VAL A 37 -11.49 -3.41 0.58
CA VAL A 37 -12.26 -3.42 -0.67
C VAL A 37 -12.24 -2.03 -1.30
N SER A 38 -12.50 -0.97 -0.52
CA SER A 38 -12.46 0.39 -1.04
C SER A 38 -11.08 0.74 -1.63
N TRP A 39 -9.99 0.32 -0.99
CA TRP A 39 -8.64 0.57 -1.51
C TRP A 39 -8.36 -0.18 -2.81
N ILE A 40 -8.77 -1.44 -2.89
CA ILE A 40 -8.59 -2.26 -4.10
C ILE A 40 -9.49 -1.79 -5.23
N GLU A 41 -10.73 -1.38 -4.94
CA GLU A 41 -11.62 -0.76 -5.94
C GLU A 41 -11.06 0.56 -6.44
N PHE A 42 -10.54 1.41 -5.55
CA PHE A 42 -9.82 2.62 -5.96
C PHE A 42 -8.60 2.28 -6.83
N TYR A 43 -7.81 1.28 -6.46
CA TYR A 43 -6.67 0.82 -7.27
C TYR A 43 -7.10 0.37 -8.67
N LYS A 44 -8.10 -0.51 -8.76
CA LYS A 44 -8.65 -1.01 -10.02
C LYS A 44 -9.27 0.09 -10.88
N ARG A 45 -9.93 1.06 -10.25
CA ARG A 45 -10.63 2.16 -10.95
C ARG A 45 -9.66 3.23 -11.46
N THR A 46 -8.61 3.52 -10.69
CA THR A 46 -7.65 4.58 -11.03
C THR A 46 -6.48 4.03 -11.84
N GLY A 47 -6.25 2.71 -11.83
CA GLY A 47 -5.13 2.04 -12.50
C GLY A 47 -3.77 2.29 -11.85
N ASP A 48 -3.74 3.10 -10.79
CA ASP A 48 -2.55 3.57 -10.10
C ASP A 48 -2.94 3.90 -8.64
N TYR A 49 -2.33 3.20 -7.68
CA TYR A 49 -2.09 3.73 -6.32
C TYR A 49 -0.65 4.22 -6.18
N SER A 50 0.21 3.82 -7.12
CA SER A 50 1.49 4.47 -7.36
C SER A 50 1.16 5.89 -7.76
N SER A 51 1.34 6.78 -6.80
CA SER A 51 1.32 8.18 -7.11
C SER A 51 2.28 8.39 -8.28
N LYS A 52 1.77 8.93 -9.38
CA LYS A 52 2.55 9.89 -10.16
C LYS A 52 2.84 11.11 -9.26
N GLN A 53 3.55 10.89 -8.14
CA GLN A 53 4.51 11.84 -7.64
C GLN A 53 5.64 11.71 -8.63
N GLY A 54 5.62 12.56 -9.66
CA GLY A 54 6.66 12.56 -10.66
C GLY A 54 8.03 12.62 -9.99
N VAL A 55 8.98 11.90 -10.59
CA VAL A 55 10.41 12.22 -10.60
C VAL A 55 11.10 12.50 -9.25
N GLY A 56 11.89 11.53 -8.82
CA GLY A 56 13.19 11.82 -8.22
C GLY A 56 13.35 11.57 -6.72
N CYS A 57 13.36 10.31 -6.30
CA CYS A 57 14.47 9.82 -5.47
C CYS A 57 14.37 8.30 -5.39
N GLY A 58 15.39 7.60 -5.88
CA GLY A 58 15.51 6.17 -5.68
C GLY A 58 15.44 5.86 -4.18
N ARG A 59 14.96 4.66 -3.85
CA ARG A 59 15.32 4.03 -2.58
C ARG A 59 16.86 3.93 -2.54
N VAL A 60 17.53 4.90 -1.95
CA VAL A 60 18.87 4.73 -1.40
C VAL A 60 18.69 4.33 0.06
N ALA A 61 18.43 3.05 0.27
CA ALA A 61 18.70 2.42 1.55
C ALA A 61 20.21 2.22 1.65
N SER A 62 20.93 3.19 2.22
CA SER A 62 22.30 2.97 2.72
C SER A 62 22.59 3.95 3.85
N PHE A 63 22.18 3.59 5.06
CA PHE A 63 22.74 4.17 6.27
C PHE A 63 24.16 3.61 6.40
N THR A 64 25.18 4.34 5.96
CA THR A 64 26.56 4.10 6.37
C THR A 64 27.07 5.37 7.02
N ASP A 65 26.83 5.48 8.32
CA ASP A 65 27.53 6.42 9.18
C ASP A 65 28.90 5.82 9.54
N LYS A 66 29.96 6.48 9.10
CA LYS A 66 31.32 6.32 9.62
C LYS A 66 31.88 7.71 9.86
N HIS A 67 31.89 8.14 11.12
CA HIS A 67 32.95 9.01 11.64
C HIS A 67 33.24 8.69 13.10
#